data_AF-A0A2N5Z034-F1
#
_entry.id   AF-A0A2N5Z034-F1
#
_cell.length_a   1.000
_cell.length_b   1.000
_cell.length_c   1.000
_cell.angle_alpha   90.00
_cell.angle_beta   90.00
_cell.angle_gamma   90.00
#
_symmetry.space_group_name_H-M   'P 1'
#
loop_
_entity.id
_entity.type
_entity.pdbx_description
1 polymer ?
#
loop_
_entity_poly.entity_id
_entity_poly.type
_entity_poly.pdbx_seq_one_letter_code
_entity_poly.pdbx_strand_id
1 'polypeptide(L)'
;MNKVLDYIDFYVYVLIAFLIPVFSKAIPILIVFLILTTFLRISTYKNLFKLLKSIDFYILIAPFLLIVIGYFYSTNRPEAFVNIETGSSLIIFPFILYFSRNNHLKEKFNWIFKAFVISVLFSYVILWVEALPKYLENGDAFFLYYTSFSKIIKTPNHLSYNVLFAVVIVLLNLFGIEDLLIKKRSKFSIFINLFLFLVLSVYLFQLVAK
;
A
#
# COMPACT_ATOMS: atom_id res chain seq x y z
N MET A 1 20.12 -19.98 -5.85
CA MET A 1 20.09 -18.52 -5.62
C MET A 1 18.72 -17.91 -5.91
N ASN A 2 18.17 -18.04 -7.13
CA ASN A 2 16.88 -17.40 -7.50
C ASN A 2 15.70 -17.73 -6.57
N LYS A 3 15.54 -18.99 -6.13
CA LYS A 3 14.48 -19.37 -5.18
C LYS A 3 14.59 -18.64 -3.82
N VAL A 4 15.81 -18.46 -3.31
CA VAL A 4 16.03 -17.76 -2.03
C VAL A 4 15.68 -16.28 -2.18
N LEU A 5 16.11 -15.66 -3.28
CA LEU A 5 15.74 -14.28 -3.61
C LEU A 5 14.22 -14.12 -3.79
N ASP A 6 13.52 -15.11 -4.36
CA ASP A 6 12.06 -15.11 -4.48
C ASP A 6 11.34 -15.07 -3.11
N TYR A 7 11.84 -15.82 -2.12
CA TYR A 7 11.32 -15.78 -0.76
C TYR A 7 11.63 -14.44 -0.07
N ILE A 8 12.85 -13.93 -0.23
CA ILE A 8 13.23 -12.62 0.32
C ILE A 8 12.30 -11.53 -0.23
N ASP A 9 12.15 -11.45 -1.54
CA ASP A 9 11.27 -10.47 -2.18
C ASP A 9 9.83 -10.61 -1.68
N PHE A 10 9.34 -11.84 -1.54
CA PHE A 10 8.00 -12.10 -1.01
C PHE A 10 7.82 -11.54 0.40
N TYR A 11 8.72 -11.84 1.34
CA TYR A 11 8.62 -11.30 2.70
C TYR A 11 8.75 -9.78 2.73
N VAL A 12 9.57 -9.20 1.86
CA VAL A 12 9.72 -7.75 1.77
C VAL A 12 8.45 -7.12 1.21
N TYR A 13 7.78 -7.70 0.20
CA TYR A 13 6.48 -7.21 -0.27
C TYR A 13 5.40 -7.29 0.81
N VAL A 14 5.35 -8.39 1.56
CA VAL A 14 4.43 -8.57 2.69
C VAL A 14 4.70 -7.51 3.76
N LEU A 15 5.96 -7.25 4.08
CA LEU A 15 6.37 -6.23 5.05
C LEU A 15 6.05 -4.82 4.55
N ILE A 16 6.28 -4.50 3.28
CA ILE A 16 5.88 -3.22 2.68
C ILE A 16 4.37 -3.04 2.79
N ALA A 17 3.59 -4.05 2.40
CA ALA A 17 2.14 -4.01 2.50
C ALA A 17 1.65 -3.78 3.93
N PHE A 18 2.32 -4.40 4.90
CA PHE A 18 2.04 -4.18 6.32
C PHE A 18 2.49 -2.78 6.80
N LEU A 19 3.60 -2.25 6.33
CA LEU A 19 4.08 -0.94 6.80
C LEU A 19 3.40 0.24 6.08
N ILE A 20 2.75 0.03 4.93
CA ILE A 20 2.04 1.09 4.22
C ILE A 20 1.06 1.83 5.13
N PRO A 21 0.08 1.19 5.78
CA PRO A 21 -0.86 1.91 6.64
C PRO A 21 -0.24 2.48 7.92
N VAL A 22 0.73 1.76 8.52
CA VAL A 22 1.21 2.03 9.89
C VAL A 22 2.45 2.93 9.94
N PHE A 23 3.45 2.69 9.08
CA PHE A 23 4.73 3.39 9.14
C PHE A 23 5.37 3.56 7.76
N SER A 24 4.86 4.52 6.98
CA SER A 24 5.31 4.72 5.60
C SER A 24 6.75 5.20 5.44
N LYS A 25 7.36 5.74 6.51
CA LYS A 25 8.74 6.23 6.48
C LYS A 25 9.78 5.11 6.27
N ALA A 26 9.45 3.86 6.62
CA ALA A 26 10.34 2.71 6.39
C ALA A 26 10.27 2.15 4.96
N ILE A 27 9.23 2.47 4.19
CA ILE A 27 9.00 1.89 2.86
C ILE A 27 10.17 2.17 1.90
N PRO A 28 10.74 3.39 1.80
CA PRO A 28 11.85 3.65 0.89
C PRO A 28 13.04 2.72 1.11
N ILE A 29 13.35 2.39 2.38
CA ILE A 29 14.45 1.47 2.74
C ILE A 29 14.16 0.06 2.19
N LEU A 30 12.92 -0.41 2.33
CA LEU A 30 12.50 -1.72 1.81
C LEU A 30 12.46 -1.75 0.27
N ILE A 31 12.08 -0.64 -0.37
CA ILE A 31 12.15 -0.49 -1.83
C ILE A 31 13.60 -0.59 -2.30
N VAL A 32 14.54 0.10 -1.66
CA VAL A 32 15.97 -0.01 -1.99
C VAL A 32 16.44 -1.45 -1.84
N PHE A 33 16.01 -2.15 -0.79
CA PHE A 33 16.34 -3.57 -0.62
C PHE A 33 15.79 -4.46 -1.75
N LEU A 34 14.55 -4.25 -2.22
CA LEU A 34 13.99 -4.93 -3.40
C LEU A 34 14.76 -4.65 -4.69
N ILE A 35 15.28 -3.43 -4.86
CA ILE A 35 16.12 -3.08 -6.00
C ILE A 35 17.42 -3.89 -5.95
N LEU A 36 18.05 -3.97 -4.78
CA LEU A 36 19.28 -4.74 -4.60
C LEU A 36 19.06 -6.23 -4.90
N THR A 37 18.01 -6.84 -4.37
CA THR A 37 17.68 -8.26 -4.66
C THR A 37 17.37 -8.49 -6.13
N THR A 38 16.79 -7.51 -6.81
CA THR A 38 16.53 -7.55 -8.25
C THR A 38 17.84 -7.53 -9.05
N PHE A 39 18.80 -6.68 -8.70
CA PHE A 39 20.10 -6.63 -9.40
C PHE A 39 20.97 -7.87 -9.15
N LEU A 40 20.80 -8.57 -8.03
CA LEU A 40 21.49 -9.85 -7.77
C LEU A 40 21.04 -10.99 -8.70
N ARG A 41 19.93 -10.83 -9.44
CA ARG A 41 19.45 -11.83 -10.40
C ARG A 41 20.15 -11.65 -11.76
N ILE A 42 20.88 -12.67 -12.20
CA ILE A 42 21.57 -12.68 -13.50
C ILE A 42 20.61 -12.45 -14.69
N SER A 43 19.35 -12.86 -14.57
CA SER A 43 18.33 -12.66 -15.60
C SER A 43 17.90 -11.19 -15.77
N THR A 44 18.16 -10.33 -14.79
CA THR A 44 17.78 -8.90 -14.81
C THR A 44 18.52 -8.15 -15.92
N TYR A 45 19.84 -8.33 -16.02
CA TYR A 45 20.67 -7.66 -17.03
C TYR A 45 20.25 -7.99 -18.46
N LYS A 46 19.88 -9.25 -18.74
CA LYS A 46 19.45 -9.69 -20.07
C LYS A 46 18.07 -9.15 -20.46
N ASN A 47 17.22 -8.86 -19.47
CA ASN A 47 15.81 -8.49 -19.70
C ASN A 47 15.54 -6.98 -19.50
N LEU A 48 16.52 -6.20 -19.02
CA LEU A 48 16.42 -4.73 -18.87
C LEU A 48 16.06 -4.03 -20.18
N PHE A 49 16.76 -4.36 -21.28
CA PHE A 49 16.46 -3.77 -22.59
C PHE A 49 15.09 -4.16 -23.14
N LYS A 50 14.54 -5.32 -22.73
CA LYS A 50 13.18 -5.73 -23.10
C LYS A 50 12.14 -4.93 -22.32
N LEU A 51 12.37 -4.67 -21.03
CA LEU A 51 11.50 -3.84 -20.20
C LEU A 51 11.34 -2.45 -20.80
N LEU A 52 12.44 -1.77 -21.14
CA LEU A 52 12.41 -0.40 -21.68
C LEU A 52 11.66 -0.28 -23.01
N LYS A 53 11.47 -1.38 -23.74
CA LYS A 53 10.70 -1.42 -24.98
C LYS A 53 9.23 -1.83 -24.79
N SER A 54 8.85 -2.23 -23.57
CA SER A 54 7.50 -2.72 -23.30
C SER A 54 6.51 -1.57 -23.11
N ILE A 55 5.29 -1.74 -23.63
CA ILE A 55 4.20 -0.77 -23.41
C ILE A 55 3.86 -0.62 -21.93
N ASP A 56 3.91 -1.72 -21.17
CA ASP A 56 3.71 -1.74 -19.73
C ASP A 56 4.63 -0.77 -18.99
N PHE A 57 5.90 -0.68 -19.42
CA PHE A 57 6.87 0.26 -18.84
C PHE A 57 6.44 1.71 -19.02
N TYR A 58 6.03 2.07 -20.25
CA TYR A 58 5.60 3.43 -20.56
C TYR A 58 4.32 3.81 -19.83
N ILE A 59 3.37 2.88 -19.69
CA ILE A 59 2.14 3.10 -18.91
C ILE A 59 2.48 3.37 -17.44
N LEU A 60 3.39 2.58 -16.87
CA LEU A 60 3.76 2.71 -15.45
C LEU A 60 4.60 3.96 -15.16
N ILE A 61 5.43 4.43 -16.10
CA ILE A 61 6.24 5.64 -15.92
C ILE A 61 5.51 6.92 -16.37
N ALA A 62 4.41 6.82 -17.11
CA ALA A 62 3.66 7.97 -17.61
C ALA A 62 3.26 8.97 -16.51
N PRO A 63 2.79 8.56 -15.32
CA PRO A 63 2.50 9.51 -14.24
C PRO A 63 3.73 10.31 -13.81
N PHE A 64 4.92 9.69 -13.78
CA PHE A 64 6.17 10.40 -13.50
C PHE A 64 6.52 11.38 -14.62
N LEU A 65 6.35 10.98 -15.89
CA LEU A 65 6.56 11.88 -17.03
C LEU A 65 5.64 13.10 -16.96
N LEU A 66 4.39 12.94 -16.52
CA LEU A 66 3.47 14.07 -16.31
C LEU A 66 3.96 15.01 -15.19
N ILE A 67 4.52 14.48 -14.10
CA ILE A 67 5.12 15.30 -13.04
C ILE A 67 6.29 16.12 -13.61
N VAL A 68 7.16 15.48 -14.42
CA VAL A 68 8.30 16.16 -15.07
C VAL A 68 7.83 17.21 -16.06
N ILE A 69 6.81 16.93 -16.87
CA ILE A 69 6.20 17.93 -17.77
C ILE A 69 5.65 19.09 -16.95
N GLY A 70 4.91 18.81 -15.87
CA GLY A 70 4.37 19.81 -14.95
C GLY A 70 5.44 20.75 -14.38
N TYR A 71 6.64 20.24 -14.08
CA TYR A 71 7.77 21.07 -13.66
C TYR A 71 8.15 22.12 -14.70
N PHE A 72 8.15 21.78 -15.99
CA PHE A 72 8.47 22.74 -17.06
C PHE A 72 7.45 23.86 -17.20
N TYR A 73 6.19 23.61 -16.83
CA TYR A 73 5.10 24.59 -16.85
C TYR A 73 4.87 25.29 -15.50
N SER A 74 5.52 24.85 -14.42
CA SER A 74 5.32 25.44 -13.11
C SER A 74 5.97 26.83 -13.00
N THR A 75 5.20 27.77 -12.45
CA THR A 75 5.68 29.10 -12.03
C THR A 75 6.51 29.00 -10.75
N ASN A 76 6.21 28.04 -9.86
CA ASN A 76 6.96 27.77 -8.64
C ASN A 76 7.91 26.58 -8.84
N ARG A 77 9.14 26.86 -9.28
CA ARG A 77 10.16 25.83 -9.55
C ARG A 77 10.61 25.06 -8.31
N PRO A 78 10.85 25.70 -7.14
CA PRO A 78 11.19 24.98 -5.91
C PRO A 78 10.15 23.92 -5.53
N GLU A 79 8.87 24.28 -5.52
CA GLU A 79 7.79 23.35 -5.17
C GLU A 79 7.65 22.23 -6.22
N ALA A 80 7.75 22.56 -7.49
CA ALA A 80 7.69 21.56 -8.55
C ALA A 80 8.89 20.57 -8.50
N PHE A 81 10.06 21.02 -8.05
CA PHE A 81 11.20 20.13 -7.83
C PHE A 81 10.93 19.14 -6.68
N VAL A 82 10.33 19.59 -5.58
CA VAL A 82 9.89 18.72 -4.48
C VAL A 82 8.88 17.67 -4.98
N ASN A 83 8.00 18.04 -5.91
CA ASN A 83 7.07 17.08 -6.53
C ASN A 83 7.79 16.03 -7.40
N ILE A 84 8.86 16.41 -8.12
CA ILE A 84 9.71 15.43 -8.84
C ILE A 84 10.41 14.50 -7.85
N GLU A 85 10.99 15.04 -6.77
CA GLU A 85 11.70 14.27 -5.77
C GLU A 85 10.78 13.23 -5.12
N THR A 86 9.61 13.67 -4.66
CA THR A 86 8.59 12.79 -4.06
C THR A 86 8.03 11.78 -5.07
N GLY A 87 7.87 12.19 -6.34
CA GLY A 87 7.42 11.34 -7.44
C GLY A 87 8.48 10.35 -7.96
N SER A 88 9.76 10.51 -7.64
CA SER A 88 10.86 9.69 -8.18
C SER A 88 10.71 8.19 -7.92
N SER A 89 10.01 7.83 -6.84
CA SER A 89 9.67 6.44 -6.53
C SER A 89 8.87 5.76 -7.64
N LEU A 90 8.09 6.51 -8.44
CA LEU A 90 7.32 6.02 -9.59
C LEU A 90 8.20 5.45 -10.70
N ILE A 91 9.45 5.92 -10.85
CA ILE A 91 10.40 5.37 -11.82
C ILE A 91 10.77 3.93 -11.46
N ILE A 92 10.80 3.63 -10.16
CA ILE A 92 11.29 2.35 -9.62
C ILE A 92 10.23 1.25 -9.77
N PHE A 93 8.95 1.59 -9.65
CA PHE A 93 7.83 0.64 -9.73
C PHE A 93 7.82 -0.25 -10.98
N PRO A 94 8.00 0.27 -12.21
CA PRO A 94 8.09 -0.56 -13.42
C PRO A 94 9.14 -1.68 -13.31
N PHE A 95 10.32 -1.37 -12.75
CA PHE A 95 11.40 -2.35 -12.58
C PHE A 95 11.00 -3.42 -11.58
N ILE A 96 10.54 -3.03 -10.39
CA ILE A 96 10.12 -3.95 -9.33
C ILE A 96 9.03 -4.88 -9.83
N LEU A 97 7.98 -4.35 -10.48
CA LEU A 97 6.86 -5.14 -10.98
C LEU A 97 7.29 -6.10 -12.09
N TYR A 98 8.05 -5.64 -13.07
CA TYR A 98 8.48 -6.48 -14.19
C TYR A 98 9.37 -7.64 -13.75
N PHE A 99 10.34 -7.39 -12.86
CA PHE A 99 11.23 -8.45 -12.39
C PHE A 99 10.55 -9.38 -11.38
N SER A 100 9.55 -8.89 -10.64
CA SER A 100 8.71 -9.70 -9.73
C SER A 100 7.75 -10.66 -10.45
N ARG A 101 7.45 -10.44 -11.75
CA ARG A 101 6.61 -11.36 -12.55
C ARG A 101 7.17 -12.78 -12.58
N ASN A 102 8.49 -12.93 -12.54
CA ASN A 102 9.17 -14.22 -12.58
C ASN A 102 9.24 -14.93 -11.22
N ASN A 103 8.67 -14.36 -10.16
CA ASN A 103 8.63 -15.01 -8.85
C ASN A 103 7.63 -16.17 -8.86
N HIS A 104 8.13 -17.38 -8.55
CA HIS A 104 7.39 -18.64 -8.65
C HIS A 104 6.44 -18.94 -7.49
N LEU A 105 6.39 -18.09 -6.46
CA LEU A 105 5.55 -18.33 -5.29
C LEU A 105 4.06 -18.17 -5.62
N LYS A 106 3.33 -19.29 -5.50
CA LYS A 106 1.87 -19.33 -5.61
C LYS A 106 1.24 -18.55 -4.45
N GLU A 107 0.09 -17.93 -4.68
CA GLU A 107 -0.69 -17.17 -3.67
C GLU A 107 0.06 -15.95 -3.06
N LYS A 108 1.14 -15.44 -3.69
CA LYS A 108 1.90 -14.29 -3.18
C LYS A 108 1.02 -13.05 -2.94
N PHE A 109 0.12 -12.75 -3.87
CA PHE A 109 -0.77 -11.60 -3.78
C PHE A 109 -1.76 -11.73 -2.61
N ASN A 110 -2.28 -12.93 -2.34
CA ASN A 110 -3.17 -13.15 -1.19
C ASN A 110 -2.49 -12.78 0.13
N TRP A 111 -1.23 -13.18 0.33
CA TRP A 111 -0.49 -12.81 1.54
C TRP A 111 -0.21 -11.32 1.64
N ILE A 112 0.14 -10.67 0.52
CA ILE A 112 0.35 -9.23 0.46
C ILE A 112 -0.94 -8.47 0.82
N PHE A 113 -2.08 -8.85 0.24
CA PHE A 113 -3.37 -8.22 0.53
C PHE A 113 -3.87 -8.51 1.95
N LYS A 114 -3.67 -9.73 2.46
CA LYS A 114 -3.93 -10.05 3.88
C LYS A 114 -3.12 -9.16 4.81
N ALA A 115 -1.81 -9.05 4.58
CA ALA A 115 -0.93 -8.24 5.40
C ALA A 115 -1.31 -6.76 5.36
N PHE A 116 -1.71 -6.26 4.19
CA PHE A 116 -2.26 -4.91 4.04
C PHE A 116 -3.53 -4.71 4.87
N VAL A 117 -4.54 -5.58 4.73
CA VAL A 117 -5.81 -5.48 5.48
C VAL A 117 -5.58 -5.59 6.99
N ILE A 118 -4.75 -6.55 7.43
CA ILE A 118 -4.37 -6.70 8.84
C ILE A 118 -3.70 -5.43 9.36
N SER A 119 -2.81 -4.82 8.57
CA SER A 119 -2.17 -3.57 8.95
C SER A 119 -3.14 -2.39 9.05
N VAL A 120 -4.12 -2.29 8.16
CA VAL A 120 -5.18 -1.27 8.28
C VAL A 120 -5.95 -1.46 9.60
N LEU A 121 -6.30 -2.69 9.96
CA LEU A 121 -6.93 -2.98 11.26
C LEU A 121 -6.00 -2.68 12.44
N PHE A 122 -4.72 -3.01 12.32
CA PHE A 122 -3.73 -2.73 13.34
C PHE A 122 -3.56 -1.22 13.56
N SER A 123 -3.55 -0.44 12.48
CA SER A 123 -3.57 1.03 12.55
C SER A 123 -4.80 1.52 13.30
N TYR A 124 -5.97 0.93 13.04
CA TYR A 124 -7.22 1.31 13.71
C TYR A 124 -7.16 1.07 15.22
N VAL A 125 -6.61 -0.07 15.64
CA VAL A 125 -6.40 -0.38 17.07
C VAL A 125 -5.46 0.64 17.72
N ILE A 126 -4.34 0.99 17.07
CA ILE A 126 -3.41 2.01 17.58
C ILE A 126 -4.14 3.35 17.78
N LEU A 127 -4.96 3.78 16.82
CA LEU A 127 -5.69 5.04 16.92
C LEU A 127 -6.71 5.01 18.06
N TRP A 128 -7.42 3.89 18.26
CA TRP A 128 -8.32 3.74 19.40
C TRP A 128 -7.60 3.77 20.75
N VAL A 129 -6.44 3.12 20.86
CA VAL A 129 -5.63 3.14 22.09
C VAL A 129 -5.21 4.57 22.46
N GLU A 130 -4.96 5.43 21.47
CA GLU A 130 -4.58 6.82 21.68
C GLU A 130 -5.79 7.75 21.92
N ALA A 131 -6.90 7.54 21.21
CA ALA A 131 -8.05 8.43 21.22
C ALA A 131 -9.01 8.17 22.39
N LEU A 132 -9.18 6.91 22.79
CA LEU A 132 -10.14 6.53 23.82
C LEU A 132 -9.80 7.14 25.20
N PRO A 133 -8.54 7.14 25.68
CA PRO A 133 -8.20 7.80 26.94
C PRO A 133 -8.54 9.30 26.91
N LYS A 134 -8.23 10.00 25.81
CA LYS A 134 -8.52 11.43 25.65
C LYS A 134 -10.01 11.73 25.64
N TYR A 135 -10.81 10.86 25.02
CA TYR A 135 -12.26 10.95 25.07
C TYR A 135 -12.79 10.76 26.50
N LEU A 136 -12.29 9.76 27.23
CA LEU A 136 -12.72 9.49 28.60
C LEU A 136 -12.35 10.60 29.58
N GLU A 137 -11.20 11.26 29.38
CA GLU A 137 -10.75 12.38 30.22
C GLU A 137 -11.51 13.68 29.93
N ASN A 138 -11.77 14.00 28.66
CA ASN A 138 -12.32 15.30 28.26
C ASN A 138 -13.83 15.29 27.96
N GLY A 139 -14.41 14.11 27.73
CA GLY A 139 -15.80 13.95 27.31
C GLY A 139 -16.12 14.41 25.89
N ASP A 140 -15.10 14.77 25.09
CA ASP A 140 -15.27 15.35 23.76
C ASP A 140 -15.10 14.31 22.66
N ALA A 141 -16.17 14.06 21.91
CA ALA A 141 -16.20 13.13 20.79
C ALA A 141 -15.21 13.49 19.68
N PHE A 142 -14.75 14.75 19.60
CA PHE A 142 -13.76 15.23 18.63
C PHE A 142 -12.50 14.36 18.55
N PHE A 143 -12.06 13.76 19.66
CA PHE A 143 -10.87 12.88 19.67
C PHE A 143 -11.06 11.58 18.86
N LEU A 144 -12.32 11.18 18.62
CA LEU A 144 -12.69 9.96 17.90
C LEU A 144 -12.85 10.18 16.39
N TYR A 145 -12.61 11.40 15.88
CA TYR A 145 -12.82 11.76 14.48
C TYR A 145 -11.66 12.52 13.83
N TYR A 146 -11.60 12.43 12.49
CA TYR A 146 -10.77 13.21 11.58
C TYR A 146 -9.29 13.32 11.99
N THR A 147 -8.74 14.53 11.92
CA THR A 147 -7.33 14.83 12.22
C THR A 147 -6.93 14.42 13.62
N SER A 148 -7.83 14.55 14.60
CA SER A 148 -7.54 14.21 15.99
C SER A 148 -7.39 12.71 16.19
N PHE A 149 -8.24 11.94 15.54
CA PHE A 149 -8.18 10.49 15.56
C PHE A 149 -6.91 9.95 14.88
N SER A 150 -6.56 10.46 13.70
CA SER A 150 -5.48 9.88 12.89
C SER A 150 -4.07 10.42 13.18
N LYS A 151 -3.95 11.45 14.04
CA LYS A 151 -2.76 12.30 14.22
C LYS A 151 -1.45 11.53 14.40
N ILE A 152 -1.48 10.41 15.11
CA ILE A 152 -0.27 9.66 15.50
C ILE A 152 0.32 8.82 14.36
N ILE A 153 -0.49 8.46 13.35
CA ILE A 153 -0.07 7.60 12.24
C ILE A 153 0.18 8.44 10.99
N LYS A 154 -0.88 9.06 10.46
CA LYS A 154 -0.88 9.77 9.17
C LYS A 154 -1.97 10.82 9.12
N THR A 155 -1.87 11.73 8.16
CA THR A 155 -2.98 12.64 7.84
C THR A 155 -4.22 11.83 7.44
N PRO A 156 -5.43 12.31 7.78
CA PRO A 156 -6.66 11.55 7.59
C PRO A 156 -6.89 11.20 6.11
N ASN A 157 -6.50 12.08 5.18
CA ASN A 157 -6.61 11.82 3.74
C ASN A 157 -5.78 10.61 3.31
N HIS A 158 -4.49 10.56 3.67
CA HIS A 158 -3.63 9.43 3.29
C HIS A 158 -4.05 8.12 3.93
N LEU A 159 -4.58 8.16 5.16
CA LEU A 159 -5.06 6.97 5.84
C LEU A 159 -6.38 6.49 5.26
N SER A 160 -7.29 7.40 4.90
CA SER A 160 -8.57 7.10 4.25
C SER A 160 -8.38 6.37 2.93
N TYR A 161 -7.37 6.73 2.13
CA TYR A 161 -7.03 5.99 0.91
C TYR A 161 -6.65 4.54 1.20
N ASN A 162 -5.88 4.28 2.27
CA ASN A 162 -5.51 2.91 2.65
C ASN A 162 -6.74 2.12 3.13
N VAL A 163 -7.61 2.74 3.92
CA VAL A 163 -8.86 2.12 4.39
C VAL A 163 -9.78 1.82 3.22
N LEU A 164 -9.97 2.77 2.29
CA LEU A 164 -10.78 2.58 1.09
C LEU A 164 -10.24 1.42 0.23
N PHE A 165 -8.91 1.33 0.06
CA PHE A 165 -8.30 0.23 -0.66
C PHE A 165 -8.55 -1.12 0.04
N ALA A 166 -8.50 -1.16 1.37
CA ALA A 166 -8.86 -2.35 2.14
C ALA A 166 -10.34 -2.73 1.98
N VAL A 167 -11.25 -1.75 1.95
CA VAL A 167 -12.67 -1.97 1.67
C VAL A 167 -12.86 -2.61 0.29
N VAL A 168 -12.18 -2.10 -0.74
CA VAL A 168 -12.23 -2.68 -2.10
C VAL A 168 -11.74 -4.13 -2.09
N ILE A 169 -10.62 -4.44 -1.43
CA ILE A 169 -10.11 -5.83 -1.32
C ILE A 169 -11.16 -6.75 -0.67
N VAL A 170 -11.81 -6.30 0.41
CA VAL A 170 -12.86 -7.07 1.09
C VAL A 170 -14.07 -7.28 0.18
N LEU A 171 -14.50 -6.26 -0.56
CA LEU A 171 -15.61 -6.36 -1.53
C LEU A 171 -15.29 -7.34 -2.66
N LEU A 172 -14.09 -7.27 -3.26
CA LEU A 172 -13.65 -8.22 -4.29
C LEU A 172 -13.71 -9.67 -3.78
N ASN A 173 -13.30 -9.89 -2.53
CA ASN A 173 -13.36 -11.20 -1.88
C ASN A 173 -14.81 -11.64 -1.60
N LEU A 174 -15.70 -10.73 -1.18
CA LEU A 174 -17.13 -11.00 -0.98
C LEU A 174 -17.83 -11.38 -2.28
N PHE A 175 -17.62 -10.62 -3.35
CA PHE A 175 -18.19 -10.91 -4.67
C PHE A 175 -17.58 -12.16 -5.30
N GLY A 176 -16.45 -12.64 -4.78
CA GLY A 176 -15.77 -13.85 -5.27
C GLY A 176 -15.14 -13.62 -6.64
N ILE A 177 -14.77 -12.37 -6.92
CA ILE A 177 -13.99 -12.00 -8.10
C ILE A 177 -12.57 -12.55 -7.92
N GLU A 178 -12.03 -12.43 -6.70
CA GLU A 178 -10.72 -12.97 -6.33
C GLU A 178 -10.73 -13.51 -4.89
N ASP A 179 -10.05 -14.64 -4.63
CA ASP A 179 -9.87 -15.22 -3.28
C ASP A 179 -8.69 -14.53 -2.54
N LEU A 180 -8.74 -13.20 -2.37
CA LEU A 180 -7.63 -12.40 -1.84
C LEU A 180 -7.39 -12.56 -0.33
N LEU A 181 -8.44 -12.83 0.44
CA LEU A 181 -8.38 -12.89 1.91
C LEU A 181 -8.65 -14.30 2.42
N ILE A 182 -9.88 -14.77 2.30
CA ILE A 182 -10.29 -16.09 2.80
C ILE A 182 -11.05 -16.75 1.68
N LYS A 183 -10.67 -18.00 1.33
CA LYS A 183 -11.34 -18.78 0.29
C LYS A 183 -12.84 -18.78 0.55
N LYS A 184 -13.63 -18.43 -0.45
CA LYS A 184 -15.09 -18.19 -0.35
C LYS A 184 -15.93 -19.42 0.03
N ARG A 185 -15.31 -20.59 0.25
CA ARG A 185 -15.99 -21.89 0.34
C ARG A 185 -16.79 -22.14 1.63
N SER A 186 -16.78 -21.25 2.63
CA SER A 186 -17.51 -21.45 3.90
C SER A 186 -18.40 -20.26 4.28
N LYS A 187 -19.56 -20.56 4.90
CA LYS A 187 -20.44 -19.53 5.51
C LYS A 187 -19.69 -18.64 6.50
N PHE A 188 -18.70 -19.22 7.19
CA PHE A 188 -17.82 -18.51 8.11
C PHE A 188 -16.93 -17.46 7.42
N SER A 189 -16.40 -17.77 6.22
CA SER A 189 -15.63 -16.81 5.42
C SER A 189 -16.47 -15.59 5.03
N ILE A 190 -17.72 -15.80 4.63
CA ILE A 190 -18.65 -14.70 4.30
C ILE A 190 -18.89 -13.82 5.53
N PHE A 191 -19.15 -14.43 6.69
CA PHE A 191 -19.34 -13.70 7.94
C PHE A 191 -18.13 -12.84 8.31
N ILE A 192 -16.91 -13.39 8.24
CA ILE A 192 -15.69 -12.62 8.52
C ILE A 192 -15.56 -11.43 7.57
N ASN A 193 -15.77 -11.63 6.27
CA ASN A 193 -15.63 -10.54 5.30
C ASN A 193 -16.69 -9.45 5.50
N LEU A 194 -17.93 -9.80 5.87
CA LEU A 194 -18.95 -8.81 6.23
C LEU A 194 -18.58 -8.04 7.50
N PHE A 195 -18.06 -8.73 8.51
CA PHE A 195 -17.55 -8.08 9.72
C PHE A 195 -16.39 -7.12 9.40
N LEU A 196 -15.42 -7.55 8.61
CA LEU A 196 -14.31 -6.70 8.15
C LEU A 196 -14.81 -5.48 7.37
N PHE A 197 -15.77 -5.67 6.47
CA PHE A 197 -16.37 -4.58 5.71
C PHE A 197 -17.02 -3.53 6.62
N LEU A 198 -17.76 -3.99 7.64
CA LEU A 198 -18.40 -3.10 8.61
C LEU A 198 -17.36 -2.33 9.43
N VAL A 199 -16.35 -3.01 9.98
CA VAL A 199 -15.27 -2.37 10.76
C VAL A 199 -14.53 -1.33 9.92
N LEU A 200 -14.16 -1.67 8.68
CA LEU A 200 -13.46 -0.74 7.79
C LEU A 200 -14.33 0.42 7.36
N SER A 201 -15.64 0.22 7.22
CA SER A 201 -16.60 1.29 6.90
C SER A 201 -16.76 2.27 8.05
N VAL A 202 -16.82 1.78 9.30
CA VAL A 202 -16.81 2.63 10.51
C VAL A 202 -15.50 3.40 10.60
N TYR A 203 -14.36 2.74 10.38
CA TYR A 203 -13.06 3.40 10.37
C TYR A 203 -12.99 4.50 9.29
N LEU A 204 -13.45 4.21 8.08
CA LEU A 204 -13.50 5.21 7.00
C LEU A 204 -14.39 6.39 7.37
N PHE A 205 -15.56 6.13 7.95
CA PHE A 205 -16.45 7.18 8.45
C PHE A 205 -15.75 8.06 9.48
N GLN A 206 -15.04 7.48 10.46
CA GLN A 206 -14.32 8.24 11.47
C GLN A 206 -13.21 9.12 10.89
N LEU A 207 -12.59 8.71 9.78
CA LEU A 207 -11.55 9.50 9.11
C LEU A 207 -12.08 10.62 8.21
N VAL A 208 -13.37 10.58 7.84
CA VAL A 208 -13.99 11.53 6.90
C VAL A 208 -14.97 12.48 7.61
N ALA A 209 -15.63 12.02 8.68
CA ALA A 209 -16.53 12.84 9.49
C ALA A 209 -15.72 13.95 10.21
N LYS A 210 -16.20 15.19 10.11
CA LYS A 210 -15.59 16.39 10.70
C LYS A 210 -16.41 16.90 11.87
#